data_AF-A0A536AMX4-F1
#
_entry.id   AF-A0A536AMX4-F1
#
_cell.length_a   1.000
_cell.length_b   1.000
_cell.length_c   1.000
_cell.angle_alpha   90.00
_cell.angle_beta   90.00
_cell.angle_gamma   90.00
#
_symmetry.space_group_name_H-M   'P 1'
#
loop_
_entity.id
_entity.type
_entity.pdbx_description
1 polymer ?
#
loop_
_entity_poly.entity_id
_entity_poly.type
_entity_poly.pdbx_seq_one_letter_code
_entity_poly.pdbx_strand_id
1 'polypeptide(L)'
;MVATIMVFLPQLIGDGMQTIEGVAETSLVQGLIPDRILGRANATLEVVSHGIGFPVGALVAAAIAELIGVRGAIAVGWAGMAASIPFLVVSPLPRVRSAAEWRSTAQAI
;
A
#
# COMPACT_ATOMS: atom_id res chain seq x y z
N MET A 1 -10.00 9.21 25.56
CA MET A 1 -11.08 8.61 24.76
C MET A 1 -10.92 8.93 23.27
N VAL A 2 -10.92 10.21 22.85
CA VAL A 2 -10.84 10.55 21.42
C VAL A 2 -9.56 10.04 20.73
N ALA A 3 -8.37 10.25 21.32
CA ALA A 3 -7.13 9.74 20.76
C ALA A 3 -7.12 8.20 20.61
N THR A 4 -7.69 7.49 21.59
CA THR A 4 -7.85 6.03 21.53
C THR A 4 -8.69 5.62 20.33
N ILE A 5 -9.83 6.27 20.10
CA ILE A 5 -10.69 5.99 18.94
C ILE A 5 -9.97 6.30 17.62
N MET A 6 -9.19 7.38 17.59
CA MET A 6 -8.40 7.79 16.41
C MET A 6 -7.29 6.80 16.05
N VAL A 7 -6.90 5.89 16.94
CA VAL A 7 -5.89 4.88 16.65
C VAL A 7 -6.53 3.50 16.51
N PHE A 8 -7.45 3.17 17.41
CA PHE A 8 -8.07 1.85 17.50
C PHE A 8 -8.98 1.54 16.29
N LEU A 9 -9.74 2.54 15.81
CA LEU A 9 -10.65 2.32 14.68
C LEU A 9 -9.89 1.99 13.39
N PRO A 10 -8.84 2.75 12.99
CA PRO A 10 -7.98 2.36 11.88
C PRO A 10 -7.27 1.04 12.10
N GLN A 11 -6.76 0.72 13.29
CA GLN A 11 -6.05 -0.55 13.51
C GLN A 11 -6.96 -1.76 13.38
N LEU A 12 -8.17 -1.70 13.97
CA LEU A 12 -9.13 -2.81 13.94
C LEU A 12 -9.51 -3.22 12.51
N ILE A 13 -9.67 -2.26 11.61
CA ILE A 13 -10.05 -2.50 10.21
C ILE A 13 -8.81 -2.64 9.33
N GLY A 14 -7.81 -1.80 9.57
CA GLY A 14 -6.60 -1.64 8.79
C GLY A 14 -5.73 -2.88 8.80
N ASP A 15 -5.56 -3.55 9.95
CA ASP A 15 -4.68 -4.74 10.04
C ASP A 15 -5.20 -5.89 9.16
N GLY A 16 -6.52 -6.09 9.13
CA GLY A 16 -7.17 -7.06 8.25
C GLY A 16 -7.05 -6.68 6.78
N MET A 17 -7.31 -5.41 6.45
CA MET A 17 -7.17 -4.90 5.08
C MET A 17 -5.72 -4.97 4.57
N GLN A 18 -4.75 -4.66 5.41
CA GLN A 18 -3.32 -4.72 5.11
C GLN A 18 -2.87 -6.15 4.86
N THR A 19 -3.41 -7.12 5.60
CA THR A 19 -3.13 -8.54 5.35
C THR A 19 -3.66 -8.98 3.98
N ILE A 20 -4.89 -8.59 3.63
CA ILE A 20 -5.50 -8.90 2.32
C ILE A 20 -4.68 -8.26 1.20
N GLU A 21 -4.30 -7.00 1.36
CA GLU A 21 -3.51 -6.25 0.39
C GLU A 21 -2.13 -6.90 0.17
N GLY A 22 -1.40 -7.23 1.23
CA GLY A 22 -0.09 -7.87 1.12
C GLY A 22 -0.14 -9.25 0.44
N VAL A 23 -1.17 -10.05 0.71
CA VAL A 23 -1.37 -11.34 0.03
C VAL A 23 -1.69 -11.13 -1.45
N ALA A 24 -2.54 -10.16 -1.77
CA ALA A 24 -2.91 -9.83 -3.15
C ALA A 24 -1.71 -9.29 -3.95
N GLU A 25 -0.93 -8.38 -3.36
CA GLU A 25 0.29 -7.82 -3.96
C GLU A 25 1.31 -8.94 -4.22
N THR A 26 1.60 -9.76 -3.22
CA THR A 26 2.56 -10.86 -3.35
C THR A 26 2.13 -11.84 -4.45
N SER A 27 0.84 -12.22 -4.46
CA SER A 27 0.29 -13.13 -5.46
C SER A 27 0.36 -12.55 -6.88
N LEU A 28 0.11 -11.25 -7.03
CA LEU A 28 0.22 -10.55 -8.30
C LEU A 28 1.66 -10.53 -8.81
N VAL A 29 2.61 -10.17 -7.94
CA VAL A 29 4.05 -10.13 -8.29
C VAL A 29 4.54 -11.53 -8.69
N GLN A 30 4.18 -12.57 -7.92
CA GLN A 30 4.49 -13.96 -8.26
C GLN A 30 3.87 -14.41 -9.58
N GLY A 31 2.67 -13.91 -9.90
CA GLY A 31 2.00 -14.22 -11.14
C GLY A 31 2.59 -13.55 -12.38
N LEU A 32 3.15 -12.35 -12.19
CA LEU A 32 3.59 -11.44 -13.25
C LEU A 32 5.09 -11.56 -13.56
N ILE A 33 5.90 -11.76 -12.53
CA ILE A 33 7.36 -11.68 -12.62
C ILE A 33 7.96 -13.09 -12.77
N PRO A 34 8.87 -13.32 -13.74
CA PRO A 34 9.55 -14.60 -13.89
C PRO A 34 10.39 -14.99 -12.66
N ASP A 35 10.37 -16.27 -12.28
CA ASP A 35 11.04 -16.82 -11.09
C ASP A 35 12.49 -16.38 -10.92
N ARG A 36 13.26 -16.31 -12.03
CA ARG A 36 14.68 -15.93 -12.03
C ARG A 36 14.96 -14.51 -11.50
N ILE A 37 13.99 -13.60 -11.54
CA ILE A 37 14.12 -12.22 -11.04
C ILE A 37 13.11 -11.88 -9.95
N LEU A 38 12.28 -12.83 -9.52
CA LEU A 38 11.21 -12.62 -8.55
C LEU A 38 11.73 -12.06 -7.21
N GLY A 39 12.84 -12.61 -6.71
CA GLY A 39 13.48 -12.10 -5.48
C GLY A 39 14.00 -10.67 -5.61
N ARG A 40 14.54 -10.30 -6.79
CA ARG A 40 15.03 -8.94 -7.06
C ARG A 40 13.89 -7.93 -7.19
N ALA A 41 12.78 -8.33 -7.81
CA ALA A 41 11.58 -7.51 -7.92
C ALA A 41 11.00 -7.22 -6.54
N ASN A 42 10.80 -8.25 -5.71
CA ASN A 42 10.31 -8.08 -4.33
C ASN A 42 11.25 -7.19 -3.50
N ALA A 43 12.57 -7.40 -3.57
CA ALA A 43 13.53 -6.56 -2.86
C ALA A 43 13.46 -5.09 -3.29
N THR A 44 13.22 -4.82 -4.59
CA THR A 44 13.09 -3.45 -5.09
C THR A 44 11.82 -2.80 -4.58
N LEU A 45 10.68 -3.51 -4.62
CA LEU A 45 9.41 -3.01 -4.07
C LEU A 45 9.55 -2.73 -2.57
N GLU A 46 10.15 -3.64 -1.82
CA GLU A 46 10.37 -3.50 -0.38
C GLU A 46 11.26 -2.30 -0.04
N VAL A 47 12.37 -2.11 -0.77
CA VAL A 47 13.25 -0.95 -0.58
C VAL A 47 12.52 0.36 -0.87
N VAL A 48 11.71 0.42 -1.93
CA VAL A 48 10.97 1.62 -2.29
C VAL A 48 9.88 1.93 -1.26
N SER A 49 9.08 0.94 -0.88
CA SER A 49 7.96 1.12 0.03
C SER A 49 8.43 1.29 1.48
N HIS A 50 9.09 0.27 2.04
CA HIS A 50 9.50 0.25 3.44
C HIS A 50 10.84 0.95 3.68
N GLY A 51 11.77 0.86 2.74
CA GLY A 51 13.10 1.48 2.89
C GLY A 51 13.11 3.00 2.69
N ILE A 52 12.29 3.53 1.79
CA ILE A 52 12.26 4.96 1.45
C ILE A 52 10.93 5.59 1.86
N GLY A 53 9.81 5.02 1.41
CA GLY A 53 8.48 5.59 1.63
C GLY A 53 8.14 5.77 3.11
N PHE A 54 8.37 4.75 3.93
CA PHE A 54 8.02 4.78 5.35
C PHE A 54 8.83 5.80 6.15
N PRO A 55 10.18 5.84 6.09
CA PRO A 55 10.95 6.86 6.79
C PRO A 55 10.60 8.28 6.35
N VAL A 56 10.44 8.51 5.05
CA VAL A 56 10.06 9.83 4.52
C VAL A 56 8.67 10.22 5.01
N GLY A 57 7.70 9.30 4.95
CA GLY A 57 6.36 9.51 5.46
C GLY A 57 6.34 9.81 6.96
N ALA A 58 7.16 9.12 7.76
CA ALA A 58 7.28 9.36 9.19
C ALA A 58 7.85 10.75 9.50
N LEU A 59 8.88 11.20 8.77
CA LEU A 59 9.45 12.54 8.91
C LEU A 59 8.43 13.63 8.53
N VAL A 60 7.68 13.43 7.44
CA VAL A 60 6.61 14.35 7.02
C VAL A 60 5.49 14.39 8.07
N ALA A 61 5.08 13.23 8.59
CA ALA A 61 4.06 13.15 9.64
C ALA A 61 4.50 13.84 10.93
N ALA A 62 5.77 13.68 11.33
CA ALA A 62 6.35 14.37 12.48
C ALA A 62 6.33 15.90 12.29
N ALA A 63 6.75 16.39 11.13
CA ALA A 63 6.72 17.82 10.82
C ALA A 63 5.28 18.39 10.85
N ILE A 64 4.30 17.66 10.29
CA ILE A 64 2.88 18.05 10.36
C ILE A 64 2.41 18.07 11.82
N ALA A 65 2.81 17.07 12.63
CA ALA A 65 2.43 17.00 14.04
C ALA A 65 3.00 18.15 14.87
N GLU A 66 4.20 18.66 14.54
CA GLU A 66 4.77 19.85 15.18
C GLU A 66 3.96 21.12 14.83
N LEU A 67 3.45 21.22 13.60
CA LEU A 67 2.74 22.41 13.12
C LEU A 67 1.29 22.49 13.61
N ILE A 68 0.54 21.38 13.54
CA ILE A 68 -0.91 21.36 13.82
C ILE A 68 -1.29 20.38 14.94
N GLY A 69 -0.31 19.84 15.65
CA GLY A 69 -0.49 18.86 16.71
C GLY A 69 -0.70 17.43 16.20
N VAL A 70 -0.47 16.46 17.09
CA VAL A 70 -0.59 15.01 16.80
C VAL A 70 -1.96 14.63 16.25
N ARG A 71 -3.03 15.22 16.80
CA ARG A 71 -4.41 14.92 16.35
C ARG A 71 -4.67 15.41 14.93
N GLY A 72 -4.15 16.59 14.59
CA GLY A 72 -4.22 17.12 13.23
C GLY A 72 -3.44 16.26 12.24
N ALA A 73 -2.23 15.84 12.62
CA ALA A 73 -1.43 14.93 11.80
C ALA A 73 -2.11 13.58 11.54
N ILE A 74 -2.74 12.98 12.56
CA ILE A 74 -3.51 11.73 12.38
C ILE A 74 -4.67 11.94 11.39
N ALA A 75 -5.40 13.05 11.50
CA ALA A 75 -6.50 13.36 10.58
C ALA A 75 -6.01 13.55 9.13
N VAL A 76 -4.85 14.19 8.95
CA VAL A 76 -4.19 14.31 7.63
C VAL A 76 -3.78 12.94 7.11
N GLY A 77 -3.23 12.07 7.97
CA GLY A 77 -2.89 10.69 7.61
C GLY A 77 -4.10 9.91 7.12
N TRP A 78 -5.24 10.02 7.80
CA TRP A 78 -6.50 9.41 7.36
C TRP A 78 -6.98 9.95 6.02
N ALA A 79 -6.93 11.27 5.81
CA ALA A 79 -7.28 11.87 4.54
C ALA A 79 -6.36 11.39 3.41
N GLY A 80 -5.06 11.26 3.67
CA GLY A 80 -4.08 10.70 2.74
C GLY A 80 -4.38 9.24 2.38
N MET A 81 -4.71 8.39 3.37
CA MET A 81 -5.13 7.01 3.12
C MET A 81 -6.42 6.96 2.29
N ALA A 82 -7.43 7.78 2.62
CA ALA A 82 -8.66 7.82 1.84
C ALA A 82 -8.41 8.29 0.40
N ALA A 83 -7.49 9.23 0.20
CA ALA A 83 -7.09 9.72 -1.10
C ALA A 83 -6.28 8.70 -1.94
N SER A 84 -5.73 7.63 -1.35
CA SER A 84 -5.05 6.58 -2.09
C SER A 84 -6.02 5.59 -2.77
N ILE A 85 -7.24 5.44 -2.23
CA ILE A 85 -8.26 4.51 -2.76
C ILE A 85 -8.57 4.77 -4.24
N PRO A 86 -8.81 6.02 -4.70
CA PRO A 86 -9.04 6.30 -6.11
C PRO A 86 -7.90 5.83 -7.03
N PHE A 87 -6.64 5.92 -6.59
CA PHE A 87 -5.51 5.45 -7.40
C PHE A 87 -5.59 3.94 -7.63
N LEU A 88 -5.95 3.16 -6.61
CA LEU A 88 -6.15 1.72 -6.74
C LEU A 88 -7.35 1.39 -7.63
N VAL A 89 -8.49 2.08 -7.45
CA VAL A 89 -9.72 1.82 -8.20
C VAL A 89 -9.57 2.14 -9.69
N VAL A 90 -8.84 3.20 -10.03
CA VAL A 90 -8.59 3.61 -11.43
C VAL A 90 -7.50 2.76 -12.09
N SER A 91 -6.60 2.17 -11.30
CA SER A 91 -5.53 1.33 -11.83
C SER A 91 -6.05 0.10 -12.62
N PRO A 92 -5.19 -0.56 -13.41
CA PRO A 92 -5.54 -1.84 -14.06
C PRO A 92 -5.74 -2.99 -13.07
N LEU A 93 -5.32 -2.85 -11.81
CA LEU A 93 -5.27 -3.94 -10.82
C LEU A 93 -6.61 -4.65 -10.61
N PRO A 94 -7.76 -3.96 -10.45
CA PRO A 94 -9.06 -4.64 -10.25
C PRO A 94 -9.50 -5.48 -11.45
N ARG A 95 -8.88 -5.29 -12.63
CA ARG A 95 -9.20 -6.03 -13.86
C ARG A 95 -8.38 -7.30 -14.01
N VAL A 96 -7.28 -7.46 -13.27
CA VAL A 96 -6.43 -8.65 -13.31
C VAL A 96 -7.06 -9.74 -12.45
N ARG A 97 -7.80 -10.66 -13.08
CA ARG A 97 -8.49 -11.76 -12.38
C ARG A 97 -7.62 -13.01 -12.21
N SER A 98 -6.64 -13.21 -13.10
CA SER A 98 -5.63 -14.26 -12.94
C SER A 98 -4.30 -13.89 -13.60
N ALA A 99 -3.21 -14.38 -13.02
CA ALA A 99 -1.87 -14.30 -13.62
C ALA A 99 -1.76 -15.02 -14.98
N ALA A 100 -2.64 -16.00 -15.24
CA ALA A 100 -2.70 -16.73 -16.50
C ALA A 100 -3.28 -15.87 -17.63
N GLU A 101 -4.32 -15.08 -17.33
CA GLU A 101 -4.98 -14.17 -18.27
C GLU A 101 -4.07 -13.00 -18.69
N TRP A 102 -3.20 -12.53 -17.80
CA TRP A 102 -2.18 -11.55 -18.17
C TRP A 102 -1.10 -12.13 -19.09
N ARG A 103 -0.60 -13.34 -18.78
CA ARG A 103 0.41 -14.01 -19.61
C ARG A 103 -0.09 -14.33 -21.02
N SER A 104 -1.36 -14.73 -21.18
CA SER A 104 -1.93 -14.97 -22.52
C SER A 104 -2.05 -13.67 -23.33
N THR A 105 -2.39 -12.56 -22.69
CA THR A 105 -2.46 -11.24 -23.35
C THR A 105 -1.07 -10.75 -23.77
N ALA A 106 -0.06 -10.94 -22.93
CA ALA A 106 1.32 -10.55 -23.22
C ALA A 106 2.00 -11.43 -24.29
N GLN A 107 1.51 -12.65 -24.53
CA GLN A 107 1.97 -13.53 -25.61
C GLN A 107 1.25 -13.29 -26.95
N ALA A 108 0.12 -12.56 -26.94
CA ALA A 108 -0.67 -12.24 -28.12
C ALA A 108 -0.28 -10.92 -28.81
N ILE A 109 0.69 -10.19 -28.24
CA ILE A 109 1.30 -8.96 -28.77
C ILE A 109 2.75 -9.28 -29.17
#